data_AF-M0MTR7-F1
#
_entry.id   AF-M0MTR7-F1
#
_cell.length_a   1.000
_cell.length_b   1.000
_cell.length_c   1.000
_cell.angle_alpha   90.00
_cell.angle_beta   90.00
_cell.angle_gamma   90.00
#
_symmetry.space_group_name_H-M   'P 1'
#
loop_
_entity.id
_entity.type
_entity.pdbx_description
1 polymer ?
#
loop_
_entity_poly.entity_id
_entity_poly.type
_entity_poly.pdbx_seq_one_letter_code
_entity_poly.pdbx_strand_id
1 'polypeptide(L)'
;MVLSAPAAVLTWVKNGSYGPLQRYLCKDCDRTFNDKASTIFAHSKIALRKWLFSIYAFLRFNTSLQQLQREIVLKFAVSNIERLCAPL
;
A
#
# COMPACT_ATOMS: atom_id res chain seq x y z
N MET A 1 10.64 39.36 -7.55
CA MET A 1 10.74 38.33 -8.61
C MET A 1 10.45 36.98 -7.97
N VAL A 2 9.18 36.55 -7.96
CA VAL A 2 8.84 35.20 -7.51
C VAL A 2 8.83 34.35 -8.76
N LEU A 3 9.88 33.56 -8.96
CA LEU A 3 9.91 32.51 -9.98
C LEU A 3 8.91 31.43 -9.53
N SER A 4 7.65 31.55 -9.96
CA SER A 4 6.73 30.43 -9.94
C SER A 4 7.24 29.41 -10.97
N ALA A 5 8.01 28.43 -10.51
CA ALA A 5 8.35 27.28 -11.31
C ALA A 5 7.05 26.62 -11.81
N PRO A 6 6.92 26.30 -13.11
CA PRO A 6 5.77 25.55 -13.58
C PRO A 6 5.74 24.23 -12.80
N ALA A 7 4.55 23.82 -12.36
CA ALA A 7 4.35 22.54 -11.71
C ALA A 7 4.90 21.44 -12.64
N ALA A 8 6.12 20.98 -12.38
CA ALA A 8 6.70 19.85 -13.08
C ALA A 8 5.74 18.69 -12.89
N VAL A 9 5.08 18.28 -13.98
CA VAL A 9 4.31 17.04 -13.99
C VAL A 9 5.32 15.95 -13.70
N LEU A 10 5.39 15.49 -12.45
CA LEU A 10 6.31 14.44 -12.01
C LEU A 10 6.11 13.24 -12.94
N THR A 11 7.03 13.05 -13.87
CA THR A 11 6.95 11.91 -14.78
C THR A 11 7.58 10.72 -14.08
N TRP A 12 6.78 9.69 -13.83
CA TRP A 12 7.23 8.48 -13.14
C TRP A 12 6.97 7.24 -14.00
N VAL A 13 7.76 6.20 -13.76
CA VAL A 13 7.59 4.89 -14.38
C VAL A 13 7.48 3.80 -13.33
N LYS A 14 6.76 2.72 -13.65
CA LYS A 14 6.72 1.54 -12.79
C LYS A 14 8.11 0.91 -12.75
N ASN A 15 8.62 0.66 -11.53
CA ASN A 15 9.94 0.09 -11.29
C ASN A 15 9.82 -1.18 -10.43
N GLY A 16 9.13 -2.19 -10.97
CA GLY A 16 8.83 -3.43 -10.26
C GLY A 16 7.90 -3.26 -9.06
N SER A 17 7.83 -4.30 -8.23
CA SER A 17 7.01 -4.33 -7.02
C SER A 17 7.75 -5.00 -5.86
N TYR A 18 7.36 -4.67 -4.63
CA TYR A 18 7.79 -5.38 -3.43
C TYR A 18 6.56 -5.95 -2.72
N GLY A 19 6.28 -7.23 -2.97
CA GLY A 19 5.02 -7.86 -2.57
C GLY A 19 3.82 -7.14 -3.21
N PRO A 20 2.83 -6.68 -2.43
CA PRO A 20 1.67 -5.96 -2.97
C PRO A 20 1.95 -4.47 -3.27
N LEU A 21 3.14 -3.96 -2.97
CA LEU A 21 3.47 -2.54 -3.12
C LEU A 21 4.08 -2.29 -4.49
N GLN A 22 3.42 -1.46 -5.28
CA GLN A 22 3.97 -0.98 -6.53
C GLN A 22 5.08 0.04 -6.25
N ARG A 23 6.24 -0.12 -6.89
CA ARG A 23 7.32 0.86 -6.84
C ARG A 23 7.30 1.70 -8.10
N TYR A 24 7.63 2.96 -7.94
CA TYR A 24 7.74 3.95 -8.99
C TYR A 24 9.11 4.60 -8.94
N LEU A 25 9.68 4.90 -10.09
CA LEU A 25 10.90 5.69 -10.24
C LEU A 25 10.51 7.07 -10.77
N CYS A 26 10.92 8.12 -10.07
CA CYS A 26 10.82 9.48 -10.57
C CYS A 26 11.86 9.70 -11.65
N LYS A 27 11.47 10.17 -12.84
CA LYS A 27 12.42 10.45 -13.93
C LYS A 27 13.23 11.72 -13.71
N ASP A 28 12.76 12.62 -12.84
CA ASP A 28 13.38 13.93 -12.64
C ASP A 28 14.49 13.89 -11.58
N CYS A 29 14.44 12.93 -10.64
CA CYS A 29 15.40 12.86 -9.53
C CYS A 29 15.88 11.44 -9.19
N ASP A 30 15.51 10.45 -10.00
CA ASP A 30 15.89 9.03 -9.87
C ASP A 30 15.57 8.39 -8.51
N ARG A 31 14.73 9.03 -7.69
CA ARG A 31 14.28 8.48 -6.42
C ARG A 31 13.15 7.49 -6.64
N THR A 32 13.19 6.38 -5.89
CA THR A 32 12.08 5.44 -5.87
C THR A 32 11.07 5.79 -4.78
N PHE A 33 9.79 5.69 -5.10
CA PHE A 33 8.68 5.82 -4.16
C PHE A 33 7.68 4.69 -4.37
N ASN A 34 6.69 4.59 -3.50
CA ASN A 34 5.64 3.57 -3.59
C ASN A 34 4.25 4.21 -3.54
N ASP A 35 3.23 3.38 -3.68
CA ASP A 35 1.80 3.72 -3.59
C ASP A 35 1.38 4.39 -2.27
N LYS A 36 2.18 4.28 -1.20
CA LYS A 36 1.94 4.87 0.11
C LYS A 36 2.82 6.09 0.40
N ALA A 37 3.65 6.51 -0.54
CA ALA A 37 4.49 7.69 -0.37
C ALA A 37 3.63 8.91 -0.02
N SER A 38 4.10 9.71 0.94
CA SER A 38 3.38 10.91 1.43
C SER A 38 1.99 10.63 2.02
N THR A 39 1.71 9.40 2.45
CA THR A 39 0.47 9.04 3.18
C THR A 39 0.77 8.66 4.61
N ILE A 40 -0.25 8.66 5.47
CA ILE A 40 -0.17 8.12 6.85
C ILE A 40 0.23 6.63 6.89
N PHE A 41 0.19 5.93 5.74
CA PHE A 41 0.52 4.52 5.62
C PHE A 41 1.97 4.25 5.17
N ALA A 42 2.82 5.30 5.07
CA ALA A 42 4.15 5.25 4.45
C ALA A 42 5.12 4.17 4.98
N HIS A 43 4.85 3.55 6.14
CA HIS A 43 5.68 2.49 6.71
C HIS A 43 4.92 1.21 7.07
N SER A 44 3.64 1.12 6.72
CA SER A 44 2.86 -0.07 6.99
C SER A 44 3.32 -1.24 6.10
N LYS A 45 3.35 -2.47 6.61
CA LYS A 45 3.57 -3.67 5.76
C LYS A 45 2.31 -4.09 4.98
N ILE A 46 1.17 -3.45 5.26
CA ILE A 46 -0.12 -3.72 4.63
C ILE A 46 -0.26 -2.87 3.35
N ALA A 47 -0.87 -3.45 2.31
CA ALA A 47 -1.15 -2.77 1.05
C ALA A 47 -2.19 -1.65 1.23
N LEU A 48 -2.09 -0.57 0.45
CA LEU A 48 -3.03 0.56 0.56
C LEU A 48 -4.50 0.14 0.37
N ARG A 49 -4.76 -0.75 -0.59
CA ARG A 49 -6.11 -1.30 -0.81
C ARG A 49 -6.70 -1.98 0.43
N LYS A 50 -5.86 -2.68 1.20
CA LYS A 50 -6.28 -3.35 2.44
C LYS A 50 -6.56 -2.30 3.53
N TRP A 51 -5.74 -1.26 3.64
CA TRP A 51 -6.02 -0.14 4.56
C TRP A 51 -7.36 0.54 4.28
N LEU A 52 -7.63 0.87 3.01
CA LEU A 52 -8.88 1.49 2.60
C LEU A 52 -10.08 0.60 2.93
N PHE A 53 -9.95 -0.72 2.70
CA PHE A 53 -10.98 -1.68 3.07
C PHE A 53 -11.20 -1.73 4.59
N SER A 54 -10.13 -1.77 5.40
CA SER A 54 -10.24 -1.78 6.86
C SER A 54 -10.93 -0.52 7.40
N ILE A 55 -10.57 0.65 6.87
CA ILE A 55 -11.20 1.93 7.26
C ILE A 55 -12.68 1.94 6.86
N TYR A 56 -12.99 1.51 5.63
CA TYR A 56 -14.37 1.39 5.19
C TYR A 56 -15.18 0.42 6.08
N ALA A 57 -14.63 -0.75 6.41
CA ALA A 57 -15.30 -1.73 7.26
C ALA A 57 -15.48 -1.23 8.70
N PHE A 58 -14.47 -0.55 9.26
CA PHE A 58 -14.55 0.10 10.57
C PHE A 58 -15.70 1.11 10.60
N LEU A 59 -15.75 2.02 9.63
CA LEU A 59 -16.77 3.08 9.57
C LEU A 59 -18.17 2.53 9.24
N ARG A 60 -18.28 1.60 8.29
CA ARG A 60 -19.57 1.10 7.77
C ARG A 60 -20.29 0.17 8.75
N PHE A 61 -19.52 -0.66 9.45
CA PHE A 61 -20.05 -1.70 10.33
C PHE A 61 -19.81 -1.40 11.82
N ASN A 62 -19.21 -0.25 12.15
CA ASN A 62 -18.82 0.13 13.51
C ASN A 62 -18.03 -1.00 14.21
N THR A 63 -17.20 -1.70 13.45
CA THR A 63 -16.45 -2.87 13.91
C THR A 63 -15.19 -2.43 14.63
N SER A 64 -14.76 -3.13 15.67
CA SER A 64 -13.52 -2.75 16.36
C SER A 64 -12.28 -3.02 15.48
N LEU A 65 -11.29 -2.13 15.56
CA LEU A 65 -10.01 -2.31 14.86
C LEU A 65 -9.30 -3.61 15.27
N GLN A 66 -9.46 -4.05 16.52
CA GLN A 66 -8.92 -5.33 17.01
C GLN A 66 -9.56 -6.54 16.32
N GLN A 67 -10.87 -6.47 16.03
CA GLN A 67 -11.58 -7.53 15.34
C GLN A 67 -11.20 -7.58 13.86
N LEU A 68 -11.08 -6.42 13.21
CA LEU A 68 -10.54 -6.32 11.86
C LEU A 68 -9.10 -6.85 11.77
N GLN A 69 -8.24 -6.53 12.75
CA GLN A 69 -6.89 -7.06 12.80
C GLN A 69 -6.88 -8.59 12.90
N ARG A 70 -7.71 -9.18 13.78
CA ARG A 70 -7.85 -10.65 13.87
C ARG A 70 -8.26 -11.25 12.53
N GLU A 71 -9.27 -10.72 11.87
CA GLU A 71 -9.72 -11.26 10.58
C GLU A 71 -8.69 -11.09 9.46
N ILE A 72 -8.00 -9.94 9.40
CA ILE A 72 -6.97 -9.69 8.38
C ILE A 72 -5.72 -10.56 8.63
N VAL A 73 -5.29 -10.70 9.89
CA VAL A 73 -4.16 -11.56 10.28
C VAL A 73 -4.51 -13.04 10.07
N LEU A 74 -5.71 -13.48 10.40
CA LEU A 74 -6.18 -14.85 10.12
C LEU A 74 -6.23 -15.11 8.62
N LYS A 75 -6.75 -14.18 7.82
CA LYS A 75 -6.68 -14.31 6.35
C LYS A 75 -5.24 -14.36 5.84
N PHE A 76 -4.31 -13.61 6.44
CA PHE A 76 -2.89 -13.67 6.08
C PHE A 76 -2.26 -15.02 6.46
N ALA A 77 -2.50 -15.52 7.67
CA ALA A 77 -2.03 -16.81 8.14
C ALA A 77 -2.58 -17.97 7.27
N VAL A 78 -3.88 -17.96 6.98
CA VAL A 78 -4.52 -18.97 6.12
C VAL A 78 -4.00 -18.88 4.69
N SER A 79 -3.88 -17.67 4.11
CA SER A 79 -3.32 -17.52 2.75
C SER A 79 -1.84 -17.92 2.63
N ASN A 80 -1.08 -17.87 3.73
CA ASN A 80 0.30 -18.36 3.78
C ASN A 80 0.35 -19.89 3.97
N ILE A 81 -0.61 -20.48 4.69
CA ILE A 81 -0.75 -21.94 4.81
C ILE A 81 -1.20 -22.54 3.47
N GLU A 82 -2.13 -21.91 2.73
CA GLU A 82 -2.55 -22.39 1.41
C GLU A 82 -1.42 -22.35 0.36
N ARG A 83 -0.43 -21.46 0.50
CA ARG A 83 0.79 -21.51 -0.33
C ARG A 83 1.81 -22.56 0.12
N LEU A 84 1.75 -23.02 1.36
CA LEU A 84 2.57 -24.12 1.88
C LEU A 84 1.93 -25.49 1.60
N CYS A 85 0.66 -25.53 1.17
CA CYS A 85 -0.08 -26.75 0.88
C CYS A 85 -0.79 -26.71 -0.49
N ALA A 86 -0.20 -26.02 -1.47
CA ALA A 86 -0.52 -26.25 -2.88
C ALA A 86 0.40 -27.38 -3.38
N PRO A 87 -0.14 -28.48 -3.95
CA PRO A 87 0.69 -29.56 -4.47
C PRO A 87 1.55 -29.04 -5.63
N LEU A 88 2.79 -29.54 -5.70
CA LEU A 88 3.76 -29.31 -6.78
C LEU A 88 3.13 -29.53 -8.17
#